data_AF-A0A7S1EMK6-F1
#
_entry.id   AF-A0A7S1EMK6-F1
#
_cell.length_a   1.000
_cell.length_b   1.000
_cell.length_c   1.000
_cell.angle_alpha   90.00
_cell.angle_beta   90.00
_cell.angle_gamma   90.00
#
_symmetry.space_group_name_H-M   'P 1'
#
loop_
_entity.id
_entity.type
_entity.pdbx_description
1 polymer ?
#
loop_
_entity_poly.entity_id
_entity_poly.type
_entity_poly.pdbx_seq_one_letter_code
_entity_poly.pdbx_strand_id
1 'polypeptide(L)'
;GAGDGEKKKKSGISSLFRMGSKKKQDDKEGDKKKEDKESKKKDKEGGTSGFVAGITLDRGDDKEEDVRTDPREREKKIRTLRKEVESLRDTVKQHKESFSKMSKDQVPVSTRSKVKHSLLLDAANACYKLSLESEMPIDMVALQSRLAITLLDPGTSVPSISPPDPANDNVLLATLRIMGTNNRVQMTLMALEGHYGTLTAFVITRVAPKVCHLVEFSIKPLSLHRLVPFDQAALDAAPVGTLRMSGAFTLGQMHAWVGACFPDVPPKLPEGESVRYMFESTFVGTLVTAEYSKGEAVFRGHNLSVLALIKDVVAKEASTAKAKVDVKSPLIDDGTVLHMLKLLHPKLEKLLKLADTAQYIDALGEVSAQEGSVAFLTPEMRSMVERSEEIKAEHKNSEKHIAFMQHVLEQLFVDRFKFKGVNVKHRIGEVKALVSNYSWAGLCSLFSVS
;
A
#
# COMPACT_ATOMS: atom_id res chain seq x y z
N GLY A 1 22.79 -38.66 -64.11
CA GLY A 1 22.29 -39.94 -63.58
C GLY A 1 21.76 -39.65 -62.20
N ALA A 2 20.43 -39.66 -62.03
CA ALA A 2 19.61 -40.83 -61.68
C ALA A 2 19.81 -41.16 -60.20
N GLY A 3 18.87 -40.86 -59.30
CA GLY A 3 17.51 -41.42 -59.12
C GLY A 3 17.54 -42.07 -57.73
N ASP A 4 16.57 -42.10 -56.82
CA ASP A 4 15.09 -42.02 -56.74
C ASP A 4 14.77 -41.59 -55.28
N GLY A 5 13.57 -41.19 -54.81
CA GLY A 5 12.22 -41.18 -55.35
C GLY A 5 11.21 -40.91 -54.20
N GLU A 6 10.23 -40.04 -54.50
CA GLU A 6 8.85 -39.81 -54.02
C GLU A 6 8.32 -40.37 -52.67
N LYS A 7 7.42 -39.71 -51.92
CA LYS A 7 6.04 -39.24 -52.25
C LYS A 7 5.58 -38.13 -51.27
N LYS A 8 5.09 -36.95 -51.68
CA LYS A 8 3.73 -36.54 -52.15
C LYS A 8 2.56 -36.69 -51.15
N LYS A 9 2.00 -35.56 -50.68
CA LYS A 9 0.69 -35.00 -51.16
C LYS A 9 0.36 -33.64 -50.52
N LYS A 10 0.14 -32.63 -51.38
CA LYS A 10 -0.65 -31.40 -51.17
C LYS A 10 -1.89 -31.48 -52.06
N SER A 11 -3.01 -30.89 -51.62
CA SER A 11 -4.09 -30.31 -52.44
C SER A 11 -4.39 -28.93 -51.80
N GLY A 12 -4.46 -27.77 -52.47
CA GLY A 12 -4.99 -27.41 -53.79
C GLY A 12 -6.52 -27.21 -53.67
N ILE A 13 -7.21 -26.14 -54.10
CA ILE A 13 -6.94 -25.06 -55.08
C ILE A 13 -8.03 -23.96 -54.95
N SER A 14 -7.61 -22.70 -55.18
CA SER A 14 -8.19 -21.51 -55.86
C SER A 14 -9.69 -21.07 -55.84
N SER A 15 -9.87 -19.78 -55.52
CA SER A 15 -10.57 -18.68 -56.24
C SER A 15 -11.68 -18.92 -57.29
N LEU A 16 -12.75 -18.09 -57.27
CA LEU A 16 -13.04 -17.07 -58.32
C LEU A 16 -14.35 -16.28 -58.09
N PHE A 17 -14.29 -15.02 -58.52
CA PHE A 17 -15.31 -13.97 -58.58
C PHE A 17 -16.17 -14.09 -59.86
N ARG A 18 -17.50 -13.81 -59.84
CA ARG A 18 -18.18 -12.93 -60.82
C ARG A 18 -19.68 -12.69 -60.57
N MET A 19 -20.11 -11.51 -61.02
CA MET A 19 -21.40 -10.81 -60.96
C MET A 19 -22.55 -11.44 -61.77
N GLY A 20 -23.80 -11.07 -61.46
CA GLY A 20 -24.92 -11.09 -62.44
C GLY A 20 -26.34 -11.02 -61.86
N SER A 21 -27.12 -10.00 -62.26
CA SER A 21 -28.38 -9.46 -61.70
C SER A 21 -29.73 -10.17 -62.01
N LYS A 22 -30.77 -9.77 -61.20
CA LYS A 22 -32.25 -9.74 -61.42
C LYS A 22 -33.01 -11.09 -61.43
N LYS A 23 -34.20 -11.29 -60.83
CA LYS A 23 -35.39 -10.45 -60.55
C LYS A 23 -36.35 -11.20 -59.57
N LYS A 24 -37.10 -10.46 -58.72
CA LYS A 24 -38.45 -10.67 -58.09
C LYS A 24 -38.98 -12.11 -57.90
N GLN A 25 -39.51 -12.52 -56.73
CA GLN A 25 -40.76 -12.05 -56.08
C GLN A 25 -40.89 -12.64 -54.67
N ASP A 26 -41.53 -11.89 -53.75
CA ASP A 26 -42.38 -12.29 -52.61
C ASP A 26 -41.78 -13.26 -51.54
N ASP A 27 -41.80 -13.03 -50.22
CA ASP A 27 -42.84 -12.47 -49.37
C ASP A 27 -42.30 -12.01 -48.01
N LYS A 28 -43.08 -11.12 -47.39
CA LYS A 28 -42.91 -10.46 -46.10
C LYS A 28 -42.99 -11.44 -44.92
N GLU A 29 -41.88 -11.67 -44.20
CA GLU A 29 -41.86 -12.04 -42.77
C GLU A 29 -40.41 -12.22 -42.30
N GLY A 30 -39.75 -11.15 -41.82
CA GLY A 30 -38.35 -11.28 -41.38
C GLY A 30 -37.77 -10.15 -40.54
N ASP A 31 -38.29 -8.93 -40.64
CA ASP A 31 -37.58 -7.76 -40.08
C ASP A 31 -37.94 -7.39 -38.63
N LYS A 32 -38.86 -8.11 -37.97
CA LYS A 32 -39.20 -7.82 -36.55
C LYS A 32 -38.38 -8.59 -35.52
N LYS A 33 -37.39 -9.39 -35.95
CA LYS A 33 -36.56 -10.24 -35.04
C LYS A 33 -35.10 -9.81 -34.92
N LYS A 34 -34.66 -8.77 -35.62
CA LYS A 34 -33.27 -8.27 -35.57
C LYS A 34 -33.09 -6.99 -34.74
N GLU A 35 -34.11 -6.15 -34.57
CA GLU A 35 -34.01 -4.94 -33.74
C GLU A 35 -34.21 -5.20 -32.23
N ASP A 36 -34.79 -6.33 -31.82
CA ASP A 36 -34.98 -6.68 -30.40
C ASP A 36 -33.79 -7.42 -29.75
N LYS A 37 -32.68 -7.63 -30.49
CA LYS A 37 -31.48 -8.32 -29.96
C LYS A 37 -30.32 -7.40 -29.58
N GLU A 38 -30.42 -6.10 -29.84
CA GLU A 38 -29.35 -5.14 -29.55
C GLU A 38 -29.57 -4.30 -28.28
N SER A 39 -30.71 -4.43 -27.60
CA SER A 39 -31.10 -3.59 -26.44
C SER A 39 -31.01 -4.24 -25.05
N LYS A 40 -30.34 -5.40 -24.90
CA LYS A 40 -30.07 -6.01 -23.57
C LYS A 40 -28.65 -6.55 -23.42
N LYS A 41 -27.65 -5.70 -23.62
CA LYS A 41 -26.30 -5.97 -23.12
C LYS A 41 -26.28 -5.64 -21.62
N LYS A 42 -26.64 -6.62 -20.79
CA LYS A 42 -26.46 -6.53 -19.33
C LYS A 42 -24.95 -6.56 -19.06
N ASP A 43 -24.42 -5.46 -18.53
CA ASP A 43 -23.08 -5.45 -17.97
C ASP A 43 -23.06 -6.41 -16.78
N LYS A 44 -22.38 -7.53 -16.98
CA LYS A 44 -22.14 -8.53 -15.93
C LYS A 44 -20.83 -8.16 -15.26
N GLU A 45 -20.90 -7.60 -14.07
CA GLU A 45 -19.74 -7.48 -13.20
C GLU A 45 -19.54 -8.82 -12.47
N GLY A 46 -18.41 -9.48 -12.75
CA GLY A 46 -18.01 -10.68 -12.04
C GLY A 46 -17.24 -10.32 -10.78
N GLY A 47 -17.76 -10.69 -9.60
CA GLY A 47 -16.99 -10.62 -8.36
C GLY A 47 -15.88 -11.67 -8.32
N THR A 48 -14.83 -11.44 -7.53
CA THR A 48 -13.74 -12.39 -7.27
C THR A 48 -14.20 -13.72 -6.67
N SER A 49 -15.37 -13.74 -6.01
CA SER A 49 -16.05 -14.96 -5.53
C SER A 49 -16.79 -15.74 -6.62
N GLY A 50 -16.77 -15.30 -7.88
CA GLY A 50 -17.57 -15.86 -8.96
C GLY A 50 -19.05 -15.47 -8.89
N PHE A 51 -19.45 -14.60 -7.97
CA PHE A 51 -20.81 -14.07 -7.92
C PHE A 51 -21.04 -13.14 -9.12
N VAL A 52 -21.99 -13.52 -9.98
CA VAL A 52 -22.38 -12.74 -11.16
C VAL A 52 -23.66 -11.99 -10.83
N ALA A 53 -23.53 -10.70 -10.57
CA ALA A 53 -24.66 -9.79 -10.44
C ALA A 53 -24.94 -9.11 -11.79
N GLY A 54 -26.21 -8.94 -12.13
CA GLY A 54 -26.62 -8.14 -13.29
C GLY A 54 -27.30 -6.87 -12.82
N ILE A 55 -26.73 -5.71 -13.17
CA ILE A 55 -27.36 -4.41 -12.95
C ILE A 55 -28.35 -4.19 -14.11
N THR A 56 -29.60 -3.86 -13.80
CA THR A 56 -30.65 -3.60 -14.80
C THR A 56 -31.03 -2.13 -14.78
N LEU A 57 -31.03 -1.51 -15.96
CA LEU A 57 -31.33 -0.09 -16.22
C LEU A 57 -32.84 0.20 -16.37
N ASP A 58 -33.72 -0.66 -15.87
CA ASP A 58 -35.16 -0.40 -15.96
C ASP A 58 -35.51 0.77 -15.03
N ARG A 59 -35.58 1.98 -15.60
CA ARG A 59 -36.18 3.16 -14.98
C ARG A 59 -37.69 2.94 -15.01
N GLY A 60 -38.24 2.47 -13.91
CA GLY A 60 -39.69 2.37 -13.75
C GLY A 60 -40.32 3.75 -13.92
N ASP A 61 -41.23 3.86 -14.89
CA ASP A 61 -42.17 4.97 -14.97
C ASP A 61 -43.02 5.03 -13.70
N ASP A 62 -43.32 6.26 -13.28
CA ASP A 62 -43.96 6.70 -12.03
C ASP A 62 -45.27 5.98 -11.65
N LYS A 63 -45.15 4.76 -11.12
CA LYS A 63 -46.07 4.19 -10.14
C LYS A 63 -45.24 3.44 -9.10
N GLU A 64 -45.48 3.73 -7.83
CA GLU A 64 -44.91 3.04 -6.66
C GLU A 64 -45.34 1.56 -6.59
N GLU A 65 -45.02 0.75 -7.59
CA GLU A 65 -44.94 -0.70 -7.44
C GLU A 65 -43.47 -1.05 -7.23
N ASP A 66 -43.13 -1.19 -5.95
CA ASP A 66 -42.04 -2.00 -5.46
C ASP A 66 -41.57 -3.03 -6.50
N VAL A 67 -40.32 -2.89 -6.96
CA VAL A 67 -39.55 -4.04 -7.49
C VAL A 67 -39.19 -4.95 -6.29
N ARG A 68 -40.22 -5.38 -5.53
CA ARG A 68 -40.15 -6.46 -4.57
C ARG A 68 -40.33 -7.73 -5.39
N THR A 69 -39.29 -8.55 -5.46
CA THR A 69 -39.48 -10.00 -5.68
C THR A 69 -40.72 -10.44 -4.92
N ASP A 70 -41.72 -11.01 -5.62
CA ASP A 70 -43.00 -11.43 -5.03
C ASP A 70 -42.72 -12.11 -3.67
N PRO A 71 -43.31 -11.64 -2.56
CA PRO A 71 -43.10 -12.22 -1.24
C PRO A 71 -43.23 -13.74 -1.22
N ARG A 72 -44.12 -14.30 -2.05
CA ARG A 72 -44.31 -15.75 -2.21
C ARG A 72 -43.14 -16.42 -2.91
N GLU A 73 -42.53 -15.79 -3.91
CA GLU A 73 -41.33 -16.28 -4.57
C GLU A 73 -40.11 -16.21 -3.66
N ARG A 74 -39.98 -15.12 -2.88
CA ARG A 74 -38.92 -14.99 -1.87
C ARG A 74 -39.06 -16.09 -0.81
N GLU A 75 -40.28 -16.34 -0.33
CA GLU A 75 -40.53 -17.39 0.64
C GLU A 75 -40.25 -18.80 0.07
N LYS A 76 -40.64 -19.07 -1.18
CA LYS A 76 -40.28 -20.31 -1.89
C LYS A 76 -38.76 -20.47 -1.99
N LYS A 77 -38.02 -19.44 -2.42
CA LYS A 77 -36.55 -19.46 -2.48
C LYS A 77 -35.92 -19.74 -1.12
N ILE A 78 -36.40 -19.08 -0.06
CA ILE A 78 -35.93 -19.32 1.31
C ILE A 78 -36.19 -20.77 1.74
N ARG A 79 -37.36 -21.33 1.44
CA ARG A 79 -37.67 -22.74 1.76
C ARG A 79 -36.75 -23.71 1.01
N THR A 80 -36.48 -23.47 -0.27
CA THR A 80 -35.54 -24.28 -1.06
C THR A 80 -34.12 -24.19 -0.51
N LEU A 81 -33.63 -22.98 -0.24
CA LEU A 81 -32.30 -22.75 0.34
C LEU A 81 -32.17 -23.40 1.72
N ARG A 82 -33.21 -23.37 2.56
CA ARG A 82 -33.20 -24.06 3.86
C ARG A 82 -33.05 -25.58 3.71
N LYS A 83 -33.77 -26.19 2.77
CA LYS A 83 -33.64 -27.64 2.48
C LYS A 83 -32.24 -27.96 1.95
N GLU A 84 -31.72 -27.14 1.05
CA GLU A 84 -30.37 -27.30 0.49
C GLU A 84 -29.30 -27.18 1.58
N VAL A 85 -29.37 -26.15 2.43
CA VAL A 85 -28.47 -25.97 3.57
C VAL A 85 -28.50 -27.19 4.52
N GLU A 86 -29.67 -27.75 4.79
CA GLU A 86 -29.78 -28.93 5.65
C GLU A 86 -29.13 -30.16 5.01
N SER A 87 -29.42 -30.42 3.73
CA SER A 87 -28.80 -31.52 2.99
C SER A 87 -27.27 -31.40 2.91
N LEU A 88 -26.76 -30.18 2.70
CA LEU A 88 -25.34 -29.89 2.67
C LEU A 88 -24.70 -30.04 4.05
N ARG A 89 -25.39 -29.66 5.12
CA ARG A 89 -24.91 -29.86 6.51
C ARG A 89 -24.74 -31.33 6.84
N ASP A 90 -25.71 -32.16 6.48
CA ASP A 90 -25.64 -33.61 6.69
C ASP A 90 -24.48 -34.22 5.90
N THR A 91 -24.34 -33.82 4.63
CA THR A 91 -23.23 -34.25 3.77
C THR A 91 -21.88 -33.86 4.37
N VAL A 92 -21.71 -32.61 4.81
CA VAL A 92 -20.49 -32.13 5.46
C VAL A 92 -20.23 -32.87 6.77
N LYS A 93 -21.25 -33.18 7.56
CA LYS A 93 -21.12 -33.94 8.81
C LYS A 93 -20.61 -35.36 8.54
N GLN A 94 -21.20 -36.06 7.57
CA GLN A 94 -20.75 -37.39 7.16
C GLN A 94 -19.30 -37.38 6.67
N HIS A 95 -18.93 -36.41 5.82
CA HIS A 95 -17.54 -36.28 5.36
C HIS A 95 -16.55 -35.91 6.48
N LYS A 96 -16.95 -35.07 7.44
CA LYS A 96 -16.13 -34.75 8.62
C LYS A 96 -15.90 -35.99 9.50
N GLU A 97 -16.93 -36.80 9.71
CA GLU A 97 -16.82 -38.05 10.47
C GLU A 97 -15.93 -39.06 9.74
N SER A 98 -16.06 -39.19 8.41
CA SER A 98 -15.16 -40.03 7.60
C SER A 98 -13.71 -39.53 7.64
N PHE A 99 -13.49 -38.22 7.52
CA PHE A 99 -12.15 -37.62 7.61
C PHE A 99 -11.53 -37.80 9.00
N SER A 100 -12.33 -37.68 10.07
CA SER A 100 -11.89 -37.94 11.44
C SER A 100 -11.50 -39.40 11.66
N LYS A 101 -12.16 -40.35 11.00
CA LYS A 101 -11.82 -41.79 11.06
C LYS A 101 -10.56 -42.13 10.26
N MET A 102 -10.17 -41.30 9.29
CA MET A 102 -8.97 -41.48 8.47
C MET A 102 -7.65 -41.05 9.17
N SER A 103 -7.69 -40.54 10.41
CA SER A 103 -6.52 -39.86 11.01
C SER A 103 -5.67 -40.73 11.96
N LYS A 104 -4.59 -41.29 11.41
CA LYS A 104 -3.29 -41.48 12.12
C LYS A 104 -2.10 -41.01 11.28
N ASP A 105 -2.18 -41.08 9.96
CA ASP A 105 -1.15 -40.55 9.07
C ASP A 105 -1.62 -39.24 8.41
N GLN A 106 -0.73 -38.25 8.42
CA GLN A 106 -0.98 -36.89 7.94
C GLN A 106 -1.44 -36.88 6.48
N VAL A 107 -2.71 -36.55 6.24
CA VAL A 107 -3.20 -36.24 4.89
C VAL A 107 -3.05 -34.74 4.66
N PRO A 108 -2.13 -34.28 3.79
CA PRO A 108 -1.99 -32.87 3.48
C PRO A 108 -3.26 -32.39 2.76
N VAL A 109 -3.97 -31.45 3.38
CA VAL A 109 -5.13 -30.81 2.77
C VAL A 109 -4.62 -29.67 1.89
N SER A 110 -4.45 -29.95 0.60
CA SER A 110 -4.24 -28.91 -0.40
C SER A 110 -5.58 -28.25 -0.72
N THR A 111 -5.76 -27.02 -0.28
CA THR A 111 -6.86 -26.17 -0.75
C THR A 111 -6.37 -25.34 -1.92
N ARG A 112 -7.21 -25.23 -2.97
CA ARG A 112 -6.91 -24.43 -4.17
C ARG A 112 -7.23 -22.94 -4.02
N SER A 113 -7.64 -22.50 -2.83
CA SER A 113 -8.03 -21.11 -2.59
C SER A 113 -6.83 -20.17 -2.75
N LYS A 114 -7.08 -19.01 -3.37
CA LYS A 114 -6.07 -17.97 -3.58
C LYS A 114 -6.45 -16.73 -2.79
N VAL A 115 -5.43 -16.04 -2.29
CA VAL A 115 -5.58 -14.72 -1.67
C VAL A 115 -4.97 -13.69 -2.60
N LYS A 116 -5.83 -12.83 -3.16
CA LYS A 116 -5.40 -11.64 -3.87
C LYS A 116 -4.95 -10.61 -2.84
N HIS A 117 -3.81 -10.00 -3.08
CA HIS A 117 -3.19 -9.10 -2.14
C HIS A 117 -2.54 -7.91 -2.84
N SER A 118 -2.47 -6.78 -2.15
CA SER A 118 -1.74 -5.60 -2.61
C SER A 118 -1.32 -4.75 -1.43
N LEU A 119 -0.11 -4.21 -1.50
CA LEU A 119 0.41 -3.20 -0.57
C LEU A 119 0.76 -1.96 -1.39
N LEU A 120 -0.07 -0.92 -1.32
CA LEU A 120 0.05 0.27 -2.15
C LEU A 120 0.39 1.49 -1.30
N LEU A 121 1.34 2.31 -1.75
CA LEU A 121 1.67 3.57 -1.11
C LEU A 121 0.57 4.62 -1.41
N ASP A 122 -0.07 5.12 -0.36
CA ASP A 122 -0.97 6.26 -0.42
C ASP A 122 -0.17 7.56 -0.31
N ALA A 123 0.11 8.17 -1.44
CA ALA A 123 0.92 9.38 -1.51
C ALA A 123 0.32 10.58 -0.76
N ALA A 124 -1.01 10.64 -0.60
CA ALA A 124 -1.65 11.75 0.09
C ALA A 124 -1.40 11.72 1.60
N ASN A 125 -1.30 10.52 2.17
CA ASN A 125 -1.17 10.30 3.61
C ASN A 125 0.20 9.74 4.03
N ALA A 126 1.11 9.53 3.08
CA ALA A 126 2.43 8.93 3.28
C ALA A 126 2.37 7.60 4.08
N CYS A 127 1.38 6.77 3.78
CA CYS A 127 1.14 5.50 4.45
C CYS A 127 0.85 4.39 3.44
N TYR A 128 0.92 3.15 3.88
CA TYR A 128 0.64 1.97 3.06
C TYR A 128 -0.77 1.45 3.28
N LYS A 129 -1.49 1.20 2.19
CA LYS A 129 -2.78 0.50 2.19
C LYS A 129 -2.55 -0.98 1.86
N LEU A 130 -2.69 -1.82 2.88
CA LEU A 130 -2.67 -3.27 2.73
C LEU A 130 -4.10 -3.74 2.44
N SER A 131 -4.31 -4.37 1.29
CA SER A 131 -5.58 -5.01 0.91
C SER A 131 -5.36 -6.51 0.73
N LEU A 132 -6.23 -7.30 1.37
CA LEU A 132 -6.25 -8.75 1.29
C LEU A 132 -7.66 -9.19 0.93
N GLU A 133 -7.77 -10.04 -0.09
CA GLU A 133 -9.05 -10.51 -0.63
C GLU A 133 -8.97 -12.01 -0.90
N SER A 134 -9.95 -12.74 -0.37
CA SER A 134 -10.04 -14.19 -0.43
C SER A 134 -11.39 -14.61 -1.00
N GLU A 135 -11.43 -15.72 -1.74
CA GLU A 135 -12.68 -16.31 -2.23
C GLU A 135 -13.60 -16.73 -1.07
N MET A 136 -13.00 -17.11 0.06
CA MET A 136 -13.68 -17.51 1.29
C MET A 136 -13.60 -16.41 2.35
N PRO A 137 -14.58 -16.30 3.26
CA PRO A 137 -14.55 -15.31 4.34
C PRO A 137 -13.28 -15.42 5.16
N ILE A 138 -12.64 -14.28 5.40
CA ILE A 138 -11.44 -14.19 6.23
C ILE A 138 -11.89 -14.21 7.68
N ASP A 139 -11.30 -15.11 8.48
CA ASP A 139 -11.55 -15.20 9.92
C ASP A 139 -10.59 -14.28 10.68
N MET A 140 -9.30 -14.34 10.32
CA MET A 140 -8.22 -13.65 11.01
C MET A 140 -7.05 -13.37 10.07
N VAL A 141 -6.36 -12.27 10.29
CA VAL A 141 -5.07 -11.98 9.66
C VAL A 141 -4.04 -11.76 10.77
N ALA A 142 -2.95 -12.52 10.76
CA ALA A 142 -1.80 -12.21 11.62
C ALA A 142 -0.70 -11.53 10.79
N LEU A 143 -0.20 -10.40 11.26
CA LEU A 143 0.91 -9.66 10.69
C LEU A 143 2.17 -9.93 11.52
N GLN A 144 3.26 -10.20 10.83
CA GLN A 144 4.57 -10.42 11.43
C GLN A 144 5.62 -9.67 10.62
N SER A 145 6.47 -8.90 11.28
CA SER A 145 7.61 -8.25 10.63
C SER A 145 8.74 -7.96 11.62
N ARG A 146 9.96 -7.96 11.09
CA ARG A 146 11.16 -7.45 11.78
C ARG A 146 11.24 -5.91 11.74
N LEU A 147 10.32 -5.27 11.02
CA LEU A 147 10.29 -3.84 10.84
C LEU A 147 9.34 -3.20 11.86
N ALA A 148 9.72 -2.02 12.34
CA ALA A 148 8.85 -1.16 13.13
C ALA A 148 7.77 -0.55 12.21
N ILE A 149 6.67 -1.28 12.04
CA ILE A 149 5.50 -0.86 11.27
C ILE A 149 4.38 -0.54 12.25
N THR A 150 3.78 0.64 12.12
CA THR A 150 2.66 1.08 12.95
C THR A 150 1.33 0.86 12.25
N LEU A 151 0.39 0.18 12.91
CA LEU A 151 -0.98 0.05 12.43
C LEU A 151 -1.76 1.35 12.71
N LEU A 152 -2.07 2.12 11.66
CA LEU A 152 -2.82 3.38 11.76
C LEU A 152 -4.34 3.13 11.80
N ASP A 153 -4.83 2.27 10.92
CA ASP A 153 -6.24 1.93 10.82
C ASP A 153 -6.43 0.42 10.59
N PRO A 154 -7.05 -0.31 11.52
CA PRO A 154 -7.37 -1.73 11.35
C PRO A 154 -8.54 -1.97 10.39
N GLY A 155 -9.22 -0.94 9.89
CA GLY A 155 -10.41 -1.07 9.06
C GLY A 155 -11.55 -1.74 9.82
N THR A 156 -12.14 -2.78 9.26
CA THR A 156 -13.24 -3.55 9.87
C THR A 156 -12.78 -4.63 10.86
N SER A 157 -11.48 -4.65 11.18
CA SER A 157 -10.90 -5.67 12.05
C SER A 157 -10.70 -5.16 13.48
N VAL A 158 -10.70 -6.09 14.43
CA VAL A 158 -10.33 -5.81 15.82
C VAL A 158 -8.86 -6.21 16.00
N PRO A 159 -7.95 -5.24 16.20
CA PRO A 159 -6.52 -5.52 16.35
C PRO A 159 -6.18 -5.97 17.77
N SER A 160 -5.25 -6.93 17.87
CA SER A 160 -4.52 -7.28 19.07
C SER A 160 -3.04 -7.23 18.74
N ILE A 161 -2.33 -6.22 19.26
CA ILE A 161 -0.90 -6.03 19.03
C ILE A 161 -0.15 -6.68 20.19
N SER A 162 0.66 -7.68 19.87
CA SER A 162 1.51 -8.35 20.86
C SER A 162 2.79 -7.55 21.07
N PRO A 163 3.43 -7.66 22.26
CA PRO A 163 4.74 -7.06 22.46
C PRO A 163 5.76 -7.63 21.45
N PRO A 164 6.83 -6.87 21.13
CA PRO A 164 7.93 -7.37 20.31
C PRO A 164 8.50 -8.67 20.89
N ASP A 165 9.01 -9.54 20.02
CA ASP A 165 9.69 -10.79 20.38
C ASP A 165 11.17 -10.69 19.97
N PRO A 166 12.04 -10.30 20.92
CA PRO A 166 13.48 -10.15 20.66
C PRO A 166 14.19 -11.46 20.33
N ALA A 167 13.65 -12.61 20.74
CA ALA A 167 14.29 -13.90 20.50
C ALA A 167 14.25 -14.28 19.01
N ASN A 168 13.20 -13.86 18.31
CA ASN A 168 13.01 -14.12 16.88
C ASN A 168 13.16 -12.87 16.00
N ASP A 169 13.67 -11.77 16.55
CA ASP A 169 13.87 -10.48 15.88
C ASP A 169 12.56 -9.89 15.29
N ASN A 170 11.43 -10.18 15.94
CA ASN A 170 10.12 -9.69 15.50
C ASN A 170 9.76 -8.41 16.24
N VAL A 171 9.62 -7.31 15.49
CA VAL A 171 9.25 -6.00 16.03
C VAL A 171 7.74 -5.79 15.97
N LEU A 172 7.10 -6.20 14.87
CA LEU A 172 5.65 -6.17 14.71
C LEU A 172 5.09 -7.60 14.82
N LEU A 173 4.19 -7.80 15.78
CA LEU A 173 3.30 -8.95 15.88
C LEU A 173 1.88 -8.45 16.14
N ALA A 174 0.99 -8.61 15.17
CA ALA A 174 -0.39 -8.17 15.31
C ALA A 174 -1.35 -9.24 14.81
N THR A 175 -2.44 -9.44 15.56
CA THR A 175 -3.52 -10.35 15.18
C THR A 175 -4.79 -9.54 14.98
N LEU A 176 -5.34 -9.59 13.77
CA LEU A 176 -6.51 -8.82 13.34
C LEU A 176 -7.67 -9.79 13.15
N ARG A 177 -8.65 -9.73 14.05
CA ARG A 177 -9.86 -10.54 13.94
C ARG A 177 -10.86 -9.83 13.04
N ILE A 178 -11.30 -10.49 11.99
CA ILE A 178 -12.27 -9.90 11.05
C ILE A 178 -13.68 -10.10 11.59
N MET A 179 -14.41 -9.00 11.75
CA MET A 179 -15.81 -9.04 12.17
C MET A 179 -16.71 -9.41 10.98
N GLY A 180 -17.71 -10.27 11.21
CA GLY A 180 -18.66 -10.69 10.18
C GLY A 180 -18.13 -11.72 9.19
N THR A 181 -18.64 -11.71 7.96
CA THR A 181 -18.29 -12.60 6.85
C THR A 181 -17.70 -11.79 5.70
N ASN A 182 -16.56 -11.14 5.97
CA ASN A 182 -15.88 -10.32 4.98
C ASN A 182 -14.85 -11.15 4.22
N ASN A 183 -14.93 -11.10 2.90
CA ASN A 183 -13.96 -11.72 1.99
C ASN A 183 -12.76 -10.79 1.70
N ARG A 184 -12.93 -9.49 1.96
CA ARG A 184 -11.91 -8.46 1.76
C ARG A 184 -11.68 -7.71 3.06
N VAL A 185 -10.41 -7.47 3.38
CA VAL A 185 -9.99 -6.57 4.46
C VAL A 185 -9.00 -5.55 3.90
N GLN A 186 -9.13 -4.32 4.34
CA GLN A 186 -8.22 -3.24 4.04
C GLN A 186 -7.79 -2.57 5.34
N MET A 187 -6.50 -2.30 5.46
CA MET A 187 -5.91 -1.67 6.64
C MET A 187 -4.80 -0.70 6.23
N THR A 188 -4.52 0.26 7.10
CA THR A 188 -3.53 1.31 6.85
C THR A 188 -2.35 1.13 7.79
N LEU A 189 -1.16 1.04 7.20
CA LEU A 189 0.12 0.81 7.86
C LEU A 189 1.04 2.01 7.63
N MET A 190 1.85 2.35 8.62
CA MET A 190 2.89 3.37 8.49
C MET A 190 4.24 2.70 8.70
N ALA A 191 5.16 2.91 7.75
CA ALA A 191 6.50 2.37 7.79
C ALA A 191 7.51 3.52 7.93
N LEU A 192 8.53 3.33 8.75
CA LEU A 192 9.65 4.26 8.87
C LEU A 192 10.66 3.99 7.75
N GLU A 193 11.09 5.04 7.07
CA GLU A 193 12.21 4.93 6.12
C GLU A 193 13.50 4.54 6.85
N GLY A 194 14.38 3.82 6.13
CA GLY A 194 15.62 3.28 6.70
C GLY A 194 15.49 1.85 7.24
N HIS A 195 14.30 1.43 7.68
CA HIS A 195 14.02 0.05 8.07
C HIS A 195 13.34 -0.69 6.91
N TYR A 196 13.99 -1.73 6.40
CA TYR A 196 13.53 -2.45 5.21
C TYR A 196 13.67 -3.97 5.37
N GLY A 197 12.81 -4.70 4.67
CA GLY A 197 12.65 -6.14 4.87
C GLY A 197 11.25 -6.61 4.47
N THR A 198 10.81 -7.70 5.10
CA THR A 198 9.55 -8.35 4.75
C THR A 198 8.47 -8.09 5.79
N LEU A 199 7.28 -7.76 5.32
CA LEU A 199 6.04 -7.85 6.08
C LEU A 199 5.32 -9.13 5.65
N THR A 200 5.09 -10.02 6.60
CA THR A 200 4.39 -11.29 6.38
C THR A 200 2.96 -11.19 6.92
N ALA A 201 1.99 -11.59 6.11
CA ALA A 201 0.59 -11.70 6.48
C ALA A 201 0.11 -13.15 6.38
N PHE A 202 -0.34 -13.69 7.51
CA PHE A 202 -0.95 -15.01 7.63
C PHE A 202 -2.47 -14.86 7.59
N VAL A 203 -3.09 -15.18 6.45
CA VAL A 203 -4.52 -15.03 6.22
C VAL A 203 -5.23 -16.35 6.49
N ILE A 204 -6.04 -16.38 7.54
CA ILE A 204 -6.80 -17.56 7.96
C ILE A 204 -8.23 -17.41 7.48
N THR A 205 -8.69 -18.36 6.68
CA THR A 205 -10.06 -18.38 6.14
C THR A 205 -11.01 -19.19 7.03
N ARG A 206 -12.28 -18.82 7.04
CA ARG A 206 -13.35 -19.49 7.79
C ARG A 206 -13.89 -20.69 7.01
N VAL A 207 -13.01 -21.62 6.66
CA VAL A 207 -13.34 -22.92 6.06
C VAL A 207 -12.92 -24.06 6.98
N ALA A 208 -13.52 -25.23 6.79
CA ALA A 208 -13.18 -26.45 7.51
C ALA A 208 -12.63 -27.47 6.49
N PRO A 209 -11.38 -27.93 6.63
CA PRO A 209 -10.41 -27.57 7.67
C PRO A 209 -9.91 -26.12 7.54
N LYS A 210 -9.44 -25.53 8.65
CA LYS A 210 -8.86 -24.19 8.62
C LYS A 210 -7.59 -24.20 7.79
N VAL A 211 -7.45 -23.20 6.93
CA VAL A 211 -6.27 -23.00 6.08
C VAL A 211 -5.67 -21.65 6.41
N CYS A 212 -4.34 -21.60 6.44
CA CYS A 212 -3.58 -20.37 6.55
C CYS A 212 -2.84 -20.12 5.23
N HIS A 213 -3.06 -18.97 4.62
CA HIS A 213 -2.32 -18.49 3.47
C HIS A 213 -1.22 -17.53 3.93
N LEU A 214 0.03 -17.83 3.59
CA LEU A 214 1.16 -16.95 3.83
C LEU A 214 1.36 -16.02 2.63
N VAL A 215 1.39 -14.71 2.89
CA VAL A 215 1.60 -13.66 1.90
C VAL A 215 2.75 -12.77 2.38
N GLU A 216 3.70 -12.47 1.51
CA GLU A 216 4.88 -11.66 1.83
C GLU A 216 4.92 -10.38 1.00
N PHE A 217 5.25 -9.28 1.67
CA PHE A 217 5.43 -7.97 1.04
C PHE A 217 6.83 -7.45 1.34
N SER A 218 7.53 -6.96 0.31
CA SER A 218 8.83 -6.31 0.47
C SER A 218 8.63 -4.82 0.74
N ILE A 219 9.10 -4.35 1.89
CA ILE A 219 9.20 -2.93 2.22
C ILE A 219 10.63 -2.49 1.94
N LYS A 220 10.77 -1.50 1.05
CA LYS A 220 12.06 -0.97 0.58
C LYS A 220 12.66 0.04 1.57
N PRO A 221 13.98 0.29 1.54
CA PRO A 221 14.63 1.31 2.37
C PRO A 221 13.97 2.69 2.24
N LEU A 222 13.75 3.15 1.00
CA LEU A 222 13.08 4.40 0.68
C LEU A 222 11.62 4.12 0.33
N SER A 223 10.91 3.53 1.29
CA SER A 223 9.53 3.06 1.12
C SER A 223 8.52 4.20 0.95
N LEU A 224 8.84 5.44 1.30
CA LEU A 224 7.92 6.57 1.13
C LEU A 224 8.27 7.41 -0.10
N HIS A 225 8.99 6.84 -1.06
CA HIS A 225 9.34 7.50 -2.31
C HIS A 225 8.57 6.90 -3.48
N ARG A 226 8.10 7.76 -4.38
CA ARG A 226 7.47 7.38 -5.65
C ARG A 226 8.27 7.91 -6.83
N LEU A 227 8.23 7.18 -7.94
CA LEU A 227 8.85 7.65 -9.19
C LEU A 227 8.01 8.81 -9.78
N VAL A 228 8.68 9.89 -10.18
CA VAL A 228 8.06 11.08 -10.80
C VAL A 228 8.76 11.44 -12.13
N PRO A 229 8.09 12.17 -13.03
CA PRO A 229 8.72 12.67 -14.25
C PRO A 229 9.95 13.53 -13.92
N PHE A 230 11.06 13.30 -14.61
CA PHE A 230 12.30 14.02 -14.34
C PHE A 230 12.16 15.52 -14.64
N ASP A 231 12.40 16.36 -13.64
CA ASP A 231 12.38 17.82 -13.75
C ASP A 231 13.59 18.43 -13.03
N GLN A 232 14.54 18.92 -13.83
CA GLN A 232 15.77 19.52 -13.32
C GLN A 232 15.51 20.87 -12.63
N ALA A 233 14.54 21.65 -13.13
CA ALA A 233 14.24 22.96 -12.56
C ALA A 233 13.62 22.84 -11.16
N ALA A 234 12.79 21.81 -10.95
CA ALA A 234 12.23 21.50 -9.63
C ALA A 234 13.31 21.09 -8.62
N LEU A 235 14.35 20.36 -9.06
CA LEU A 235 15.48 19.99 -8.21
C LEU A 235 16.35 21.21 -7.87
N ASP A 236 16.59 22.10 -8.83
CA ASP A 236 17.46 23.26 -8.62
C ASP A 236 16.76 24.41 -7.87
N ALA A 237 15.45 24.28 -7.59
CA ALA A 237 14.67 25.26 -6.82
C ALA A 237 15.03 25.33 -5.33
N ALA A 238 15.77 24.34 -4.81
CA ALA A 238 16.20 24.26 -3.43
C ALA A 238 17.64 23.73 -3.30
N PRO A 239 18.31 23.94 -2.15
CA PRO A 239 19.63 23.36 -1.91
C PRO A 239 19.61 21.82 -1.98
N VAL A 240 20.59 21.26 -2.67
CA VAL A 240 20.74 19.81 -2.87
C VAL A 240 22.04 19.29 -2.26
N GLY A 241 21.95 18.18 -1.54
CA GLY A 241 23.10 17.34 -1.25
C GLY A 241 23.47 16.51 -2.48
N THR A 242 24.76 16.21 -2.66
CA THR A 242 25.24 15.37 -3.77
C THR A 242 26.13 14.23 -3.24
N LEU A 243 25.76 12.99 -3.59
CA LEU A 243 26.51 11.77 -3.33
C LEU A 243 27.03 11.22 -4.67
N ARG A 244 28.36 11.07 -4.80
CA ARG A 244 28.99 10.50 -6.00
C ARG A 244 29.64 9.17 -5.66
N MET A 245 29.39 8.18 -6.50
CA MET A 245 29.93 6.83 -6.36
C MET A 245 30.62 6.46 -7.67
N SER A 246 31.80 5.84 -7.57
CA SER A 246 32.57 5.36 -8.71
C SER A 246 33.14 3.99 -8.43
N GLY A 247 33.25 3.11 -9.41
CA GLY A 247 33.76 1.76 -9.17
C GLY A 247 33.71 0.84 -10.38
N ALA A 248 34.02 -0.43 -10.13
CA ALA A 248 34.05 -1.47 -11.18
C ALA A 248 32.69 -2.18 -11.32
N PHE A 249 31.58 -1.44 -11.17
CA PHE A 249 30.23 -1.99 -11.31
C PHE A 249 29.68 -1.79 -12.73
N THR A 250 28.88 -2.75 -13.17
CA THR A 250 28.12 -2.67 -14.42
C THR A 250 26.87 -1.81 -14.26
N LEU A 251 26.33 -1.31 -15.39
CA LEU A 251 25.06 -0.60 -15.39
C LEU A 251 23.93 -1.43 -14.76
N GLY A 252 23.88 -2.74 -15.07
CA GLY A 252 22.89 -3.65 -14.50
C GLY A 252 23.01 -3.84 -12.98
N GLN A 253 24.24 -3.88 -12.44
CA GLN A 253 24.45 -3.95 -10.99
C GLN A 253 23.95 -2.69 -10.29
N MET A 254 24.31 -1.51 -10.78
CA MET A 254 23.83 -0.25 -10.19
C MET A 254 22.30 -0.13 -10.29
N HIS A 255 21.72 -0.53 -11.42
CA HIS A 255 20.27 -0.57 -11.59
C HIS A 255 19.58 -1.48 -10.57
N ALA A 256 20.14 -2.68 -10.33
CA ALA A 256 19.62 -3.59 -9.30
C ALA A 256 19.72 -2.99 -7.89
N TRP A 257 20.82 -2.29 -7.57
CA TRP A 257 20.99 -1.62 -6.27
C TRP A 257 20.02 -0.45 -6.09
N VAL A 258 19.76 0.32 -7.15
CA VAL A 258 18.71 1.37 -7.14
C VAL A 258 17.33 0.74 -6.95
N GLY A 259 17.02 -0.37 -7.62
CA GLY A 259 15.78 -1.14 -7.39
C GLY A 259 15.69 -1.84 -6.03
N ALA A 260 16.82 -2.01 -5.33
CA ALA A 260 16.84 -2.44 -3.94
C ALA A 260 16.50 -1.28 -2.98
N CYS A 261 16.82 -0.03 -3.36
CA CYS A 261 16.54 1.17 -2.57
C CYS A 261 15.08 1.64 -2.66
N PHE A 262 14.51 1.65 -3.87
CA PHE A 262 13.21 2.27 -4.18
C PHE A 262 12.14 1.23 -4.60
N PRO A 263 10.84 1.49 -4.36
CA PRO A 263 9.75 0.58 -4.74
C PRO A 263 9.42 0.59 -6.24
N ASP A 264 9.44 1.76 -6.88
CA ASP A 264 8.87 1.95 -8.24
C ASP A 264 9.91 1.91 -9.37
N VAL A 265 11.00 1.17 -9.19
CA VAL A 265 12.03 1.02 -10.23
C VAL A 265 11.62 -0.12 -11.16
N PRO A 266 11.52 0.10 -12.49
CA PRO A 266 11.26 -0.96 -13.43
C PRO A 266 12.29 -2.09 -13.29
N PRO A 267 11.88 -3.37 -13.25
CA PRO A 267 12.82 -4.48 -13.05
C PRO A 267 13.70 -4.73 -14.28
N LYS A 268 13.27 -4.24 -15.44
CA LYS A 268 14.04 -4.31 -16.68
C LYS A 268 14.86 -3.04 -16.82
N LEU A 269 16.15 -3.23 -17.08
CA LEU A 269 17.06 -2.14 -17.39
C LEU A 269 16.56 -1.41 -18.66
N PRO A 270 16.42 -0.07 -18.64
CA PRO A 270 16.12 0.70 -19.83
C PRO A 270 17.22 0.55 -20.89
N GLU A 271 16.85 0.68 -22.16
CA GLU A 271 17.82 0.72 -23.26
C GLU A 271 18.63 2.03 -23.21
N GLY A 272 19.96 1.92 -23.20
CA GLY A 272 20.87 3.08 -23.17
C GLY A 272 22.16 2.82 -22.41
N GLU A 273 23.09 3.77 -22.48
CA GLU A 273 24.36 3.73 -21.75
C GLU A 273 24.28 4.33 -20.34
N SER A 274 23.23 5.11 -20.08
CA SER A 274 22.95 5.76 -18.80
C SER A 274 21.46 5.77 -18.50
N VAL A 275 21.13 5.84 -17.22
CA VAL A 275 19.75 5.88 -16.71
C VAL A 275 19.61 7.04 -15.74
N ARG A 276 18.46 7.71 -15.79
CA ARG A 276 18.11 8.81 -14.90
C ARG A 276 16.70 8.61 -14.36
N TYR A 277 16.58 8.65 -13.04
CA TYR A 277 15.30 8.63 -12.33
C TYR A 277 15.20 9.79 -11.36
N MET A 278 13.98 10.24 -11.10
CA MET A 278 13.66 11.20 -10.07
C MET A 278 12.56 10.63 -9.19
N PHE A 279 12.74 10.74 -7.88
CA PHE A 279 11.79 10.28 -6.90
C PHE A 279 11.38 11.42 -5.99
N GLU A 280 10.12 11.38 -5.57
CA GLU A 280 9.54 12.34 -4.62
C GLU A 280 9.16 11.59 -3.34
N SER A 281 9.56 12.14 -2.20
CA SER A 281 9.09 11.69 -0.89
C SER A 281 7.62 12.08 -0.72
N THR A 282 6.73 11.10 -0.59
CA THR A 282 5.31 11.35 -0.31
C THR A 282 5.10 11.95 1.08
N PHE A 283 6.09 11.86 1.97
CA PHE A 283 6.00 12.41 3.32
C PHE A 283 6.27 13.90 3.38
N VAL A 284 7.38 14.37 2.82
CA VAL A 284 7.82 15.78 2.94
C VAL A 284 7.73 16.54 1.61
N GLY A 285 7.60 15.85 0.49
CA GLY A 285 7.64 16.45 -0.86
C GLY A 285 9.05 16.73 -1.37
N THR A 286 10.09 16.18 -0.73
CA THR A 286 11.47 16.35 -1.17
C THR A 286 11.81 15.46 -2.36
N LEU A 287 12.76 15.92 -3.17
CA LEU A 287 13.18 15.21 -4.37
C LEU A 287 14.54 14.55 -4.17
N VAL A 288 14.74 13.43 -4.85
CA VAL A 288 16.04 12.78 -5.03
C VAL A 288 16.16 12.26 -6.46
N THR A 289 17.27 12.53 -7.12
CA THR A 289 17.62 11.97 -8.42
C THR A 289 18.64 10.86 -8.27
N ALA A 290 18.55 9.89 -9.18
CA ALA A 290 19.53 8.83 -9.37
C ALA A 290 19.95 8.84 -10.85
N GLU A 291 21.18 9.26 -11.11
CA GLU A 291 21.76 9.30 -12.44
C GLU A 291 22.99 8.38 -12.46
N TYR A 292 22.98 7.37 -13.33
CA TYR A 292 24.04 6.37 -13.32
C TYR A 292 24.32 5.78 -14.69
N SER A 293 25.57 5.37 -14.86
CA SER A 293 26.11 4.71 -16.04
C SER A 293 27.03 3.58 -15.60
N LYS A 294 27.76 2.97 -16.53
CA LYS A 294 28.76 1.96 -16.18
C LYS A 294 29.89 2.61 -15.35
N GLY A 295 30.03 2.14 -14.11
CA GLY A 295 31.12 2.53 -13.21
C GLY A 295 30.97 3.88 -12.51
N GLU A 296 29.91 4.66 -12.81
CA GLU A 296 29.64 5.94 -12.18
C GLU A 296 28.16 6.09 -11.79
N ALA A 297 27.91 6.69 -10.63
CA ALA A 297 26.58 7.07 -10.18
C ALA A 297 26.61 8.37 -9.38
N VAL A 298 25.59 9.20 -9.59
CA VAL A 298 25.39 10.48 -8.92
C VAL A 298 23.97 10.50 -8.39
N PHE A 299 23.85 10.71 -7.08
CA PHE A 299 22.58 10.95 -6.41
C PHE A 299 22.55 12.37 -5.89
N ARG A 300 21.48 13.11 -6.18
CA ARG A 300 21.29 14.48 -5.72
C ARG A 300 19.93 14.58 -5.04
N GLY A 301 19.81 15.28 -3.91
CA GLY A 301 18.50 15.39 -3.28
C GLY A 301 18.43 16.41 -2.15
N HIS A 302 17.20 16.81 -1.82
CA HIS A 302 16.90 17.79 -0.78
C HIS A 302 16.97 17.21 0.64
N ASN A 303 16.99 15.88 0.78
CA ASN A 303 17.02 15.20 2.08
C ASN A 303 18.33 14.43 2.26
N LEU A 304 19.11 14.84 3.26
CA LEU A 304 20.38 14.23 3.58
C LEU A 304 20.27 12.78 4.06
N SER A 305 19.24 12.47 4.84
CA SER A 305 19.01 11.11 5.34
C SER A 305 18.73 10.12 4.22
N VAL A 306 18.09 10.59 3.14
CA VAL A 306 17.88 9.77 1.93
C VAL A 306 19.22 9.44 1.28
N LEU A 307 20.13 10.41 1.13
CA LEU A 307 21.47 10.16 0.59
C LEU A 307 22.29 9.23 1.50
N ALA A 308 22.17 9.37 2.83
CA ALA A 308 22.80 8.46 3.79
C ALA A 308 22.31 7.02 3.61
N LEU A 309 20.99 6.85 3.44
CA LEU A 309 20.39 5.54 3.25
C LEU A 309 20.79 4.91 1.92
N ILE A 310 20.80 5.68 0.82
CA ILE A 310 21.28 5.20 -0.49
C ILE A 310 22.74 4.73 -0.37
N LYS A 311 23.60 5.53 0.26
CA LYS A 311 25.00 5.15 0.51
C LYS A 311 25.09 3.82 1.25
N ASP A 312 24.38 3.67 2.36
CA ASP A 312 24.46 2.49 3.22
C ASP A 312 23.92 1.23 2.50
N VAL A 313 22.79 1.36 1.78
CA VAL A 313 22.20 0.24 1.02
C VAL A 313 23.10 -0.15 -0.15
N VAL A 314 23.54 0.79 -0.98
CA VAL A 314 24.42 0.49 -2.12
C VAL A 314 25.75 -0.10 -1.65
N ALA A 315 26.34 0.40 -0.57
CA ALA A 315 27.56 -0.16 -0.01
C ALA A 315 27.37 -1.62 0.48
N LYS A 316 26.22 -1.91 1.11
CA LYS A 316 25.85 -3.25 1.54
C LYS A 316 25.65 -4.20 0.34
N GLU A 317 24.90 -3.77 -0.67
CA GLU A 317 24.66 -4.57 -1.88
C GLU A 317 25.95 -4.81 -2.68
N ALA A 318 26.79 -3.78 -2.81
CA ALA A 318 28.11 -3.90 -3.45
C ALA A 318 29.01 -4.90 -2.72
N SER A 319 29.02 -4.88 -1.39
CA SER A 319 29.77 -5.83 -0.56
C SER A 319 29.27 -7.26 -0.77
N THR A 320 27.96 -7.47 -0.80
CA THR A 320 27.33 -8.78 -1.09
C THR A 320 27.70 -9.27 -2.49
N ALA A 321 27.71 -8.37 -3.47
CA ALA A 321 28.10 -8.65 -4.85
C ALA A 321 29.63 -8.74 -5.08
N LYS A 322 30.45 -8.53 -4.04
CA LYS A 322 31.92 -8.43 -4.11
C LYS A 322 32.40 -7.39 -5.14
N ALA A 323 31.61 -6.33 -5.34
CA ALA A 323 31.94 -5.22 -6.24
C ALA A 323 32.64 -4.11 -5.45
N LYS A 324 33.74 -3.57 -6.01
CA LYS A 324 34.42 -2.41 -5.42
C LYS A 324 33.69 -1.13 -5.80
N VAL A 325 33.22 -0.40 -4.79
CA VAL A 325 32.59 0.91 -4.93
C VAL A 325 33.32 1.90 -4.03
N ASP A 326 33.82 2.95 -4.64
CA ASP A 326 34.37 4.12 -3.97
C ASP A 326 33.27 5.17 -3.82
N VAL A 327 33.14 5.71 -2.61
CA VAL A 327 32.12 6.71 -2.27
C VAL A 327 32.83 8.00 -1.95
N LYS A 328 32.70 9.00 -2.83
CA LYS A 328 33.24 10.33 -2.57
C LYS A 328 32.51 10.97 -1.40
N SER A 329 33.23 11.76 -0.61
CA SER A 329 32.63 12.53 0.49
C SER A 329 31.46 13.34 -0.05
N PRO A 330 30.24 13.16 0.51
CA PRO A 330 29.08 13.84 0.00
C PRO A 330 29.21 15.35 0.22
N LEU A 331 28.85 16.10 -0.81
CA LEU A 331 28.79 17.55 -0.75
C LEU A 331 27.44 17.91 -0.15
N ILE A 332 27.45 18.43 1.07
CA ILE A 332 26.24 18.75 1.82
C ILE A 332 26.29 20.24 2.15
N ASP A 333 25.37 20.98 1.56
CA ASP A 333 25.15 22.37 1.93
C ASP A 333 24.35 22.43 3.24
N ASP A 334 24.77 23.27 4.20
CA ASP A 334 24.02 23.48 5.44
C ASP A 334 22.60 24.05 5.13
N GLY A 335 22.44 24.74 3.98
CA GLY A 335 21.13 25.15 3.45
C GLY A 335 20.16 23.99 3.18
N THR A 336 20.67 22.79 2.89
CA THR A 336 19.84 21.58 2.67
C THR A 336 19.16 21.15 3.97
N VAL A 337 19.88 21.21 5.09
CA VAL A 337 19.32 20.90 6.42
C VAL A 337 18.26 21.92 6.80
N LEU A 338 18.55 23.22 6.62
CA LEU A 338 17.59 24.28 6.91
C LEU A 338 16.30 24.12 6.10
N HIS A 339 16.43 23.80 4.81
CA HIS A 339 15.30 23.56 3.93
C HIS A 339 14.43 22.40 4.44
N MET A 340 15.03 21.27 4.83
CA MET A 340 14.31 20.16 5.45
C MET A 340 13.58 20.56 6.73
N LEU A 341 14.24 21.30 7.63
CA LEU A 341 13.61 21.77 8.86
C LEU A 341 12.41 22.68 8.58
N LYS A 342 12.51 23.57 7.58
CA LYS A 342 11.41 24.45 7.16
C LYS A 342 10.20 23.66 6.63
N LEU A 343 10.42 22.53 5.97
CA LEU A 343 9.33 21.66 5.49
C LEU A 343 8.69 20.84 6.62
N LEU A 344 9.49 20.39 7.60
CA LEU A 344 9.02 19.60 8.73
C LEU A 344 8.30 20.45 9.78
N HIS A 345 8.73 21.69 9.99
CA HIS A 345 8.19 22.62 10.98
C HIS A 345 6.65 22.76 10.96
N PRO A 346 6.01 23.17 9.84
CA PRO A 346 4.56 23.38 9.82
C PRO A 346 3.78 22.07 10.06
N LYS A 347 4.34 20.92 9.65
CA LYS A 347 3.72 19.61 9.89
C LYS A 347 3.76 19.24 11.37
N LEU A 348 4.90 19.43 12.03
CA LEU A 348 5.05 19.16 13.45
C LEU A 348 4.20 20.11 14.29
N GLU A 349 4.23 21.40 13.98
CA GLU A 349 3.44 22.41 14.71
C GLU A 349 1.94 22.13 14.61
N LYS A 350 1.44 21.75 13.43
CA LYS A 350 0.03 21.35 13.26
C LYS A 350 -0.32 20.13 14.13
N LEU A 351 0.55 19.12 14.17
CA LEU A 351 0.31 17.91 14.97
C LEU A 351 0.31 18.20 16.48
N LEU A 352 1.25 19.02 16.96
CA LEU A 352 1.31 19.41 18.38
C LEU A 352 0.08 20.25 18.77
N LYS A 353 -0.29 21.24 17.96
CA LYS A 353 -1.51 22.03 18.17
C LYS A 353 -2.76 21.17 18.21
N LEU A 354 -2.85 20.15 17.35
CA LEU A 354 -3.97 19.21 17.34
C LEU A 354 -4.03 18.38 18.63
N ALA A 355 -2.88 17.92 19.13
CA ALA A 355 -2.78 17.19 20.40
C ALA A 355 -3.23 18.06 21.58
N ASP A 356 -2.75 19.29 21.66
CA ASP A 356 -3.14 20.24 22.70
C ASP A 356 -4.66 20.54 22.63
N THR A 357 -5.18 20.79 21.43
CA THR A 357 -6.60 21.10 21.21
C THR A 357 -7.50 19.94 21.63
N ALA A 358 -7.12 18.69 21.32
CA ALA A 358 -7.89 17.51 21.70
C ALA A 358 -7.96 17.35 23.23
N GLN A 359 -6.87 17.64 23.94
CA GLN A 359 -6.86 17.63 25.40
C GLN A 359 -7.86 18.64 26.00
N TYR A 360 -7.96 19.84 25.41
CA TYR A 360 -8.95 20.83 25.84
C TYR A 360 -10.38 20.40 25.54
N ILE A 361 -10.65 19.69 24.44
CA ILE A 361 -12.01 19.25 24.08
C ILE A 361 -12.58 18.30 25.12
N ASP A 362 -11.77 17.38 25.66
CA ASP A 362 -12.24 16.48 26.71
C ASP A 362 -12.62 17.24 27.97
N ALA A 363 -11.78 18.19 28.41
CA ALA A 363 -12.09 19.06 29.54
C ALA A 363 -13.32 19.95 29.29
N LEU A 364 -13.42 20.59 28.12
CA LEU A 364 -14.56 21.44 27.75
C LEU A 364 -15.86 20.63 27.63
N GLY A 365 -15.77 19.39 27.13
CA GLY A 365 -16.88 18.45 27.07
C GLY A 365 -17.44 18.14 28.45
N GLU A 366 -16.57 17.85 29.41
CA GLU A 366 -16.97 17.62 30.81
C GLU A 366 -17.65 18.85 31.44
N VAL A 367 -17.10 20.05 31.27
CA VAL A 367 -17.68 21.28 31.83
C VAL A 367 -19.03 21.59 31.17
N SER A 368 -19.14 21.46 29.85
CA SER A 368 -20.39 21.70 29.13
C SER A 368 -21.51 20.73 29.53
N ALA A 369 -21.17 19.47 29.82
CA ALA A 369 -22.12 18.47 30.31
C ALA A 369 -22.59 18.76 31.75
N GLN A 370 -21.72 19.33 32.60
CA GLN A 370 -22.06 19.71 33.96
C GLN A 370 -22.98 20.94 34.01
N GLU A 371 -22.69 21.97 33.21
CA GLU A 371 -23.48 23.21 33.21
C GLU A 371 -24.72 23.16 32.30
N GLY A 372 -24.80 22.19 31.39
CA GLY A 372 -25.92 22.05 30.44
C GLY A 372 -26.00 23.19 29.40
N SER A 373 -24.94 23.98 29.26
CA SER A 373 -24.85 25.10 28.32
C SER A 373 -23.39 25.33 27.89
N VAL A 374 -23.19 26.00 26.76
CA VAL A 374 -21.88 26.45 26.25
C VAL A 374 -21.79 27.99 26.17
N ALA A 375 -22.78 28.70 26.72
CA ALA A 375 -22.88 30.15 26.60
C ALA A 375 -21.79 30.91 27.36
N PHE A 376 -21.27 30.32 28.45
CA PHE A 376 -20.19 30.88 29.27
C PHE A 376 -18.80 30.74 28.62
N LEU A 377 -18.66 29.88 27.61
CA LEU A 377 -17.41 29.66 26.90
C LEU A 377 -17.09 30.79 25.92
N THR A 378 -15.81 31.05 25.70
CA THR A 378 -15.36 31.97 24.65
C THR A 378 -15.79 31.46 23.27
N PRO A 379 -15.91 32.34 22.25
CA PRO A 379 -16.25 31.91 20.89
C PRO A 379 -15.32 30.84 20.33
N GLU A 380 -14.03 30.91 20.66
CA GLU A 380 -13.02 29.92 20.25
C GLU A 380 -13.30 28.54 20.87
N MET A 381 -13.55 28.48 22.18
CA MET A 381 -13.88 27.24 22.87
C MET A 381 -15.20 26.63 22.38
N ARG A 382 -16.20 27.48 22.07
CA ARG A 382 -17.45 27.04 21.44
C ARG A 382 -17.20 26.37 20.09
N SER A 383 -16.39 26.99 19.22
CA SER A 383 -16.02 26.40 17.93
C SER A 383 -15.24 25.09 18.07
N MET A 384 -14.47 24.90 19.14
CA MET A 384 -13.80 23.62 19.44
C MET A 384 -14.80 22.54 19.85
N VAL A 385 -15.78 22.86 20.69
CA VAL A 385 -16.84 21.92 21.11
C VAL A 385 -17.72 21.51 19.92
N GLU A 386 -18.08 22.46 19.06
CA GLU A 386 -18.86 22.20 17.83
C GLU A 386 -18.12 21.25 16.86
N ARG A 387 -16.79 21.39 16.75
CA ARG A 387 -15.94 20.53 15.91
C ARG A 387 -15.31 19.36 16.66
N SER A 388 -15.84 19.00 17.82
CA SER A 388 -15.22 18.03 18.73
C SER A 388 -15.07 16.65 18.09
N GLU A 389 -16.07 16.16 17.36
CA GLU A 389 -16.00 14.85 16.68
C GLU A 389 -14.92 14.82 15.59
N GLU A 390 -14.81 15.89 14.79
CA GLU A 390 -13.80 16.01 13.75
C GLU A 390 -12.39 16.04 14.34
N ILE A 391 -12.17 16.87 15.38
CA ILE A 391 -10.88 17.00 16.03
C ILE A 391 -10.48 15.69 16.72
N LYS A 392 -11.42 14.99 17.38
CA LYS A 392 -11.17 13.65 17.95
C LYS A 392 -10.83 12.61 16.89
N ALA A 393 -11.48 12.67 15.73
CA ALA A 393 -11.18 11.78 14.61
C ALA A 393 -9.77 12.03 14.05
N GLU A 394 -9.38 13.29 13.86
CA GLU A 394 -8.02 13.67 13.45
C GLU A 394 -6.98 13.32 14.52
N HIS A 395 -7.33 13.50 15.80
CA HIS A 395 -6.47 13.20 16.94
C HIS A 395 -6.22 11.70 17.13
N LYS A 396 -7.11 10.81 16.67
CA LYS A 396 -7.01 9.35 16.88
C LYS A 396 -5.62 8.76 16.55
N ASN A 397 -4.91 9.35 15.60
CA ASN A 397 -3.56 8.94 15.22
C ASN A 397 -2.49 10.02 15.43
N SER A 398 -2.79 11.16 16.06
CA SER A 398 -1.84 12.28 16.25
C SER A 398 -0.57 11.81 16.97
N GLU A 399 -0.70 11.06 18.07
CA GLU A 399 0.41 10.56 18.87
C GLU A 399 1.37 9.69 18.04
N LYS A 400 0.81 8.82 17.19
CA LYS A 400 1.60 7.97 16.28
C LYS A 400 2.35 8.82 15.25
N HIS A 401 1.72 9.88 14.71
CA HIS A 401 2.36 10.79 13.77
C HIS A 401 3.41 11.69 14.44
N ILE A 402 3.20 12.12 15.69
CA ILE A 402 4.19 12.87 16.48
C ILE A 402 5.41 11.97 16.74
N ALA A 403 5.19 10.73 17.17
CA ALA A 403 6.27 9.76 17.35
C ALA A 403 7.02 9.49 16.04
N PHE A 404 6.32 9.42 14.91
CA PHE A 404 6.93 9.30 13.58
C PHE A 404 7.78 10.53 13.22
N MET A 405 7.24 11.74 13.39
CA MET A 405 7.97 12.99 13.16
C MET A 405 9.23 13.09 14.02
N GLN A 406 9.14 12.68 15.28
CA GLN A 406 10.27 12.63 16.18
C GLN A 406 11.36 11.70 15.66
N HIS A 407 11.02 10.49 15.20
CA HIS A 407 12.00 9.58 14.59
C HIS A 407 12.66 10.18 13.33
N VAL A 408 11.89 10.87 12.48
CA VAL A 408 12.43 11.55 11.29
C VAL A 408 13.43 12.63 11.69
N LEU A 409 13.14 13.43 12.73
CA LEU A 409 14.05 14.44 13.24
C LEU A 409 15.30 13.83 13.90
N GLU A 410 15.14 12.78 14.69
CA GLU A 410 16.25 12.05 15.30
C GLU A 410 17.20 11.50 14.23
N GLN A 411 16.65 10.92 13.15
CA GLN A 411 17.43 10.38 12.05
C GLN A 411 18.16 11.48 11.27
N LEU A 412 17.46 12.59 10.93
CA LEU A 412 18.08 13.74 10.27
C LEU A 412 19.22 14.33 11.10
N PHE A 413 19.04 14.40 12.43
CA PHE A 413 20.08 14.85 13.36
C PHE A 413 21.30 13.94 13.31
N VAL A 414 21.11 12.63 13.47
CA VAL A 414 22.21 11.65 13.44
C VAL A 414 22.95 11.71 12.09
N ASP A 415 22.23 11.72 10.96
CA ASP A 415 22.84 11.69 9.63
C ASP A 415 23.64 12.95 9.33
N ARG A 416 23.15 14.13 9.74
CA ARG A 416 23.88 15.40 9.60
C ARG A 416 25.27 15.34 10.20
N PHE A 417 25.38 14.83 11.42
CA PHE A 417 26.67 14.74 12.10
C PHE A 417 27.50 13.54 11.63
N LYS A 418 26.86 12.43 11.24
CA LYS A 418 27.51 11.26 10.64
C LYS A 418 28.34 11.65 9.42
N PHE A 419 27.82 12.52 8.55
CA PHE A 419 28.58 12.99 7.39
C PHE A 419 29.73 13.96 7.73
N LYS A 420 29.66 14.64 8.87
CA LYS A 420 30.77 15.43 9.42
C LYS A 420 31.77 14.54 10.21
N GLY A 421 31.56 13.23 10.25
CA GLY A 421 32.41 12.27 10.98
C GLY A 421 32.18 12.25 12.50
N VAL A 422 31.10 12.86 12.98
CA VAL A 422 30.80 13.02 14.42
C VAL A 422 29.64 12.10 14.82
N ASN A 423 29.82 11.32 15.89
CA ASN A 423 28.76 10.48 16.45
C ASN A 423 27.99 11.21 17.55
N VAL A 424 26.71 11.49 17.30
CA VAL A 424 25.82 12.24 18.21
C VAL A 424 24.69 11.41 18.80
N LYS A 425 24.76 10.06 18.73
CA LYS A 425 23.68 9.18 19.22
C LYS A 425 23.32 9.41 20.71
N HIS A 426 24.30 9.80 21.53
CA HIS A 426 24.09 10.13 22.94
C HIS A 426 23.23 11.38 23.16
N ARG A 427 23.11 12.27 22.15
CA ARG A 427 22.34 13.52 22.18
C ARG A 427 20.92 13.38 21.63
N ILE A 428 20.49 12.17 21.24
CA ILE A 428 19.14 11.91 20.74
C ILE A 428 18.06 12.35 21.74
N GLY A 429 18.35 12.25 23.05
CA GLY A 429 17.45 12.75 24.10
C GLY A 429 17.13 14.24 24.01
N GLU A 430 18.03 15.07 23.46
CA GLU A 430 17.82 16.50 23.24
C GLU A 430 16.72 16.74 22.19
N VAL A 431 16.66 15.90 21.15
CA VAL A 431 15.61 15.97 20.12
C VAL A 431 14.24 15.65 20.74
N LYS A 432 14.17 14.64 21.61
CA LYS A 432 12.93 14.28 22.32
C LYS A 432 12.43 15.42 23.19
N ALA A 433 13.33 16.01 23.99
CA ALA A 433 13.01 17.14 24.85
C ALA A 433 12.55 18.36 24.06
N LEU A 434 13.15 18.61 22.90
CA LEU A 434 12.73 19.68 21.99
C LEU A 434 11.33 19.43 21.41
N VAL A 435 10.98 18.21 21.03
CA VAL A 435 9.62 17.92 20.52
C VAL A 435 8.57 18.12 21.62
N SER A 436 8.88 17.78 22.88
CA SER A 436 7.98 18.05 24.01
C SER A 436 7.81 19.53 24.33
N ASN A 437 8.86 20.34 24.14
CA ASN A 437 8.85 21.79 24.37
C ASN A 437 9.21 22.53 23.08
N TYR A 438 8.34 22.39 22.08
CA TYR A 438 8.67 22.76 20.71
C TYR A 438 8.85 24.26 20.51
N SER A 439 9.97 24.64 19.89
CA SER A 439 10.17 25.97 19.33
C SER A 439 11.01 25.89 18.05
N TRP A 440 10.67 26.72 17.07
CA TRP A 440 11.44 26.81 15.81
C TRP A 440 12.89 27.23 16.07
N ALA A 441 13.12 28.22 16.94
CA ALA A 441 14.46 28.68 17.29
C ALA A 441 15.29 27.57 17.97
N GLY A 442 14.67 26.80 18.87
CA GLY A 442 15.32 25.65 19.51
C GLY A 442 15.70 24.57 18.50
N LEU A 443 14.84 24.31 17.50
CA LEU A 443 15.11 23.35 16.43
C LEU A 443 16.31 23.76 15.57
N CYS A 444 16.34 25.00 15.09
CA CYS A 444 17.48 25.50 14.30
C CYS A 444 18.79 25.49 15.10
N SER A 445 18.73 25.92 16.36
CA SER A 445 19.88 25.95 17.27
C SER A 445 20.45 24.54 17.52
N LEU A 446 19.58 23.57 17.81
CA LEU A 446 19.98 22.17 18.03
C LEU A 446 20.68 21.60 16.79
N PHE A 447 20.15 21.92 15.62
CA PHE A 447 20.75 21.54 14.34
C PHE A 447 21.88 22.47 13.91
N SER A 448 22.42 23.36 14.76
CA SER A 448 23.53 24.28 14.44
C SER A 448 23.45 24.85 13.02
N VAL A 449 22.24 25.28 12.63
CA VAL A 449 21.97 26.03 11.42
C VAL A 449 21.69 27.44 11.88
N SER A 450 22.67 28.33 11.73
CA SER A 450 22.52 29.77 11.96
C SER A 450 21.94 30.44 10.73
#